data_AF-A0A8J3CCK0-F1
#
_entry.id   AF-A0A8J3CCK0-F1
#
_cell.length_a   1.000
_cell.length_b   1.000
_cell.length_c   1.000
_cell.angle_alpha   90.00
_cell.angle_beta   90.00
_cell.angle_gamma   90.00
#
_symmetry.space_group_name_H-M   'P 1'
#
loop_
_entity.id
_entity.type
_entity.pdbx_description
1 polymer ?
#
loop_
_entity_poly.entity_id
_entity_poly.type
_entity_poly.pdbx_seq_one_letter_code
_entity_poly.pdbx_strand_id
1 'polypeptide(L)'
;MREIVAGVKTPGVAVWRGMREVLPGALVTVGRDGLREHVYWRLTPRHHRDDRQTTIVRLRELLRDTVRRQLVSDVPASVLLSGDLESSAVAGFAAGELAERGKRVRSLSVGFAEGADNIGPDGVYVNPDAPYVRAVVDHLGTDHTDLLLDHASLADPAVREAAVVARDMPVGRGDMDHAFLLQCQAIRESSTVVLSDEGVNETFGDYRWFHDPMVGAAEGFPWLSAVTGRVRQERPYLRSELAQALDIPGFTTQHYRDAVAETPVLDDEDADTRRRRELLYLHLTRSLPGTLDRKDRMSMAVGLQVRVPFCDHRITEYAFNIPWSLHVFGGREKSVLRAASCAVVPPVVLRRVRNPYPAIRGRRYLESLRRQALEVAAEPGHDVFTLVDRCFVRRAAEVEPGQPPRQRWLALEKLLDLRVWLDHYRPRLVLARALRYGASVPHCRTPWSSPAAGGRPTEPQAVELDVRSVHGLRPTVTAAARSTSPRGRQAPPPGSACQR
;
A
#
# COMPACT_ATOMS: atom_id res chain seq x y z
N MET A 1 -8.97 -1.11 -13.78
CA MET A 1 -10.20 -1.07 -12.95
C MET A 1 -10.24 -2.11 -11.83
N ARG A 2 -10.18 -3.43 -12.09
CA ARG A 2 -10.20 -4.45 -11.01
C ARG A 2 -9.16 -4.19 -9.91
N GLU A 3 -7.90 -3.95 -10.30
CA GLU A 3 -6.81 -3.58 -9.39
C GLU A 3 -7.13 -2.35 -8.53
N ILE A 4 -7.79 -1.33 -9.10
CA ILE A 4 -8.15 -0.09 -8.40
C ILE A 4 -9.16 -0.36 -7.27
N VAL A 5 -10.14 -1.24 -7.52
CA VAL A 5 -11.24 -1.47 -6.57
C VAL A 5 -11.04 -2.68 -5.67
N ALA A 6 -10.20 -3.65 -6.03
CA ALA A 6 -10.03 -4.90 -5.28
C ALA A 6 -9.41 -4.68 -3.89
N GLY A 7 -8.51 -3.69 -3.76
CA GLY A 7 -7.78 -3.44 -2.50
C GLY A 7 -6.69 -4.49 -2.22
N VAL A 8 -6.17 -5.12 -3.27
CA VAL A 8 -5.03 -6.04 -3.27
C VAL A 8 -4.15 -5.62 -4.44
N LYS A 9 -2.84 -5.52 -4.22
CA LYS A 9 -1.88 -5.22 -5.28
C LYS A 9 -1.39 -6.53 -5.89
N THR A 10 -1.53 -6.68 -7.20
CA THR A 10 -0.94 -7.80 -7.93
C THR A 10 0.45 -7.41 -8.46
N PRO A 11 1.53 -8.10 -8.04
CA PRO A 11 2.88 -7.82 -8.56
C PRO A 11 2.92 -7.89 -10.09
N GLY A 12 3.58 -6.91 -10.71
CA GLY A 12 3.78 -6.89 -12.16
C GLY A 12 2.62 -6.30 -12.97
N VAL A 13 1.48 -6.03 -12.34
CA VAL A 13 0.29 -5.47 -13.01
C VAL A 13 0.23 -3.97 -12.81
N ALA A 14 0.14 -3.22 -13.91
CA ALA A 14 -0.15 -1.79 -13.89
C ALA A 14 -1.65 -1.52 -14.17
N VAL A 15 -2.16 -0.37 -13.71
CA VAL A 15 -3.54 0.05 -13.98
C VAL A 15 -3.76 0.55 -15.41
N TRP A 16 -2.68 0.99 -16.07
CA TRP A 16 -2.69 1.53 -17.42
C TRP A 16 -2.50 0.42 -18.46
N ARG A 17 -3.30 0.47 -19.55
CA ARG A 17 -3.19 -0.50 -20.65
C ARG A 17 -1.83 -0.38 -21.34
N GLY A 18 -1.17 -1.51 -21.58
CA GLY A 18 0.15 -1.55 -22.24
C GLY A 18 1.32 -1.31 -21.31
N MET A 19 1.07 -1.08 -20.02
CA MET A 19 2.10 -0.96 -18.99
C MET A 19 2.15 -2.20 -18.11
N ARG A 20 3.33 -2.48 -17.54
CA ARG A 20 3.57 -3.51 -16.54
C ARG A 20 4.52 -2.96 -15.49
N GLU A 21 4.35 -3.43 -14.27
CA GLU A 21 5.30 -3.12 -13.19
C GLU A 21 6.46 -4.11 -13.25
N VAL A 22 7.66 -3.65 -12.89
CA VAL A 22 8.78 -4.58 -12.68
C VAL A 22 8.51 -5.37 -11.41
N LEU A 23 8.69 -6.69 -11.46
CA LEU A 23 8.50 -7.53 -10.28
C LEU A 23 9.54 -7.18 -9.19
N PRO A 24 9.15 -7.15 -7.91
CA PRO A 24 10.11 -7.04 -6.82
C PRO A 24 11.18 -8.15 -6.91
N GLY A 25 12.45 -7.77 -6.72
CA GLY A 25 13.58 -8.73 -6.83
C GLY A 25 13.91 -9.14 -8.27
N ALA A 26 13.42 -8.41 -9.28
CA ALA A 26 13.71 -8.64 -10.68
C ALA A 26 14.44 -7.47 -11.35
N LEU A 27 15.16 -7.80 -12.42
CA LEU A 27 15.85 -6.90 -13.32
C LEU A 27 15.21 -7.00 -14.70
N VAL A 28 14.90 -5.86 -15.31
CA VAL A 28 14.48 -5.78 -16.72
C VAL A 28 15.58 -5.10 -17.53
N THR A 29 16.11 -5.80 -18.53
CA THR A 29 17.11 -5.28 -19.47
C THR A 29 16.47 -5.04 -20.82
N VAL A 30 16.58 -3.82 -21.34
CA VAL A 30 16.09 -3.45 -22.67
C VAL A 30 17.29 -3.21 -23.58
N GLY A 31 17.39 -3.99 -24.65
CA GLY A 31 18.48 -3.89 -25.63
C GLY A 31 17.97 -3.99 -27.07
N ARG A 32 18.91 -3.98 -28.04
CA ARG A 32 18.58 -4.12 -29.47
C ARG A 32 17.87 -5.44 -29.80
N ASP A 33 18.15 -6.48 -29.03
CA ASP A 33 17.55 -7.82 -29.16
C ASP A 33 16.18 -7.94 -28.48
N GLY A 34 15.68 -6.85 -27.87
CA GLY A 34 14.42 -6.81 -27.14
C GLY A 34 14.57 -6.77 -25.63
N LEU A 35 13.50 -7.19 -24.94
CA LEU A 35 13.35 -7.14 -23.49
C LEU A 35 13.73 -8.49 -22.86
N ARG A 36 14.54 -8.46 -21.80
CA ARG A 36 14.93 -9.63 -21.00
C ARG A 36 14.63 -9.37 -19.54
N GLU A 37 14.04 -10.34 -18.86
CA GLU A 37 13.72 -10.26 -17.43
C GLU A 37 14.52 -11.33 -16.67
N HIS A 38 15.07 -10.95 -15.51
CA HIS A 38 15.82 -11.85 -14.64
C HIS A 38 15.46 -11.61 -13.17
N VAL A 39 14.98 -12.63 -12.48
CA VAL A 39 14.72 -12.59 -11.04
C VAL A 39 16.01 -12.90 -10.29
N TYR A 40 16.58 -11.90 -9.62
CA TYR A 40 17.82 -12.03 -8.85
C TYR A 40 17.57 -12.35 -7.37
N TRP A 41 16.36 -12.10 -6.87
CA TRP A 41 15.99 -12.38 -5.48
C TRP A 41 14.58 -12.95 -5.37
N ARG A 42 14.42 -13.96 -4.51
CA ARG A 42 13.12 -14.55 -4.15
C ARG A 42 13.16 -15.05 -2.70
N LEU A 43 12.03 -15.00 -2.02
CA LEU A 43 11.88 -15.66 -0.73
C LEU A 43 12.08 -17.16 -0.90
N THR A 44 13.00 -17.72 -0.11
CA THR A 44 13.36 -19.13 -0.16
C THR A 44 13.14 -19.73 1.22
N PRO A 45 12.34 -20.80 1.33
CA PRO A 45 12.11 -21.48 2.58
C PRO A 45 13.36 -22.30 2.91
N ARG A 46 13.75 -22.29 4.18
CA ARG A 46 14.94 -22.97 4.70
C ARG A 46 14.61 -23.51 6.08
N HIS A 47 15.19 -24.65 6.42
CA HIS A 47 15.13 -25.13 7.79
C HIS A 47 15.83 -24.15 8.73
N HIS A 48 15.11 -23.74 9.77
CA HIS A 48 15.67 -22.94 10.84
C HIS A 48 16.37 -23.84 11.85
N ARG A 49 17.70 -23.72 11.92
CA ARG A 49 18.56 -24.57 12.77
C ARG A 49 18.98 -23.91 14.08
N ASP A 50 18.73 -22.60 14.21
CA ASP A 50 19.12 -21.86 15.40
C ASP A 50 18.15 -22.17 16.54
N ASP A 51 18.67 -22.42 17.75
CA ASP A 51 17.83 -22.49 18.93
C ASP A 51 17.22 -21.12 19.28
N ARG A 52 16.36 -21.08 20.30
CA ARG A 52 15.70 -19.83 20.72
C ARG A 52 16.70 -18.71 21.03
N GLN A 53 17.77 -19.00 21.77
CA GLN A 53 18.72 -17.98 22.21
C GLN A 53 19.55 -17.48 21.04
N THR A 54 20.05 -18.38 20.19
CA THR A 54 20.77 -18.03 18.97
C THR A 54 19.89 -17.22 18.03
N THR A 55 18.59 -17.57 17.92
CA THR A 55 17.62 -16.80 17.12
C THR A 55 17.49 -15.36 17.59
N ILE A 56 17.35 -15.16 18.91
CA ILE A 56 17.24 -13.84 19.53
C ILE A 56 18.51 -13.01 19.28
N VAL A 57 19.69 -13.60 19.47
CA VAL A 57 20.99 -12.93 19.28
C VAL A 57 21.16 -12.54 17.82
N ARG A 58 20.94 -13.47 16.89
CA ARG A 58 21.10 -13.22 15.46
C ARG A 58 20.13 -12.18 14.93
N LEU A 59 18.87 -12.21 15.39
CA LEU A 59 17.91 -11.18 15.02
C LEU A 59 18.33 -9.80 15.53
N ARG A 60 18.84 -9.71 16.77
CA ARG A 60 19.37 -8.46 17.33
C ARG A 60 20.53 -7.91 16.51
N GLU A 61 21.46 -8.77 16.10
CA GLU A 61 22.61 -8.38 15.26
C GLU A 61 22.14 -7.85 13.89
N LEU A 62 21.19 -8.54 13.25
CA LEU A 62 20.62 -8.10 11.98
C LEU A 62 19.90 -6.75 12.11
N LEU A 63 19.13 -6.54 13.19
CA LEU A 63 18.46 -5.27 13.46
C LEU A 63 19.46 -4.13 13.68
N ARG A 64 20.46 -4.36 14.54
CA ARG A 64 21.53 -3.40 14.83
C ARG A 64 22.28 -3.00 13.56
N ASP A 65 22.75 -3.98 12.78
CA ASP A 65 23.48 -3.74 11.54
C ASP A 65 22.60 -3.03 10.50
N THR A 66 21.34 -3.44 10.36
CA THR A 66 20.41 -2.79 9.42
C THR A 66 20.17 -1.32 9.78
N VAL A 67 19.91 -1.01 11.05
CA VAL A 67 19.73 0.37 11.51
C VAL A 67 21.00 1.18 11.28
N ARG A 68 22.18 0.63 11.62
CA ARG A 68 23.49 1.26 11.35
C ARG A 68 23.64 1.65 9.87
N ARG A 69 23.33 0.74 8.95
CA ARG A 69 23.42 1.01 7.49
C ARG A 69 22.40 2.03 7.03
N GLN A 70 21.20 2.00 7.59
CA GLN A 70 20.14 2.96 7.24
C GLN A 70 20.31 4.34 7.89
N LEU A 71 21.22 4.52 8.84
CA LEU A 71 21.62 5.83 9.37
C LEU A 71 22.65 6.56 8.49
N VAL A 72 23.27 5.89 7.51
CA VAL A 72 24.26 6.52 6.62
C VAL A 72 23.58 7.54 5.72
N SER A 73 23.88 8.82 5.92
CA SER A 73 23.25 9.94 5.22
C SER A 73 24.12 11.19 5.33
N ASP A 74 24.19 11.99 4.26
CA ASP A 74 24.89 13.29 4.25
C ASP A 74 24.09 14.37 5.00
N VAL A 75 22.80 14.13 5.23
CA VAL A 75 21.91 14.99 6.03
C VAL A 75 21.48 14.27 7.30
N PRO A 76 21.20 14.98 8.41
CA PRO A 76 20.75 14.35 9.66
C PRO A 76 19.48 13.52 9.45
N ALA A 77 19.54 12.24 9.81
CA ALA A 77 18.39 11.34 9.80
C ALA A 77 17.62 11.39 11.13
N SER A 78 16.29 11.31 11.05
CA SER A 78 15.40 11.18 12.21
C SER A 78 14.82 9.77 12.31
N VAL A 79 14.24 9.42 13.46
CA VAL A 79 13.46 8.19 13.66
C VAL A 79 12.02 8.57 14.00
N LEU A 80 11.04 7.99 13.30
CA LEU A 80 9.64 8.09 13.70
C LEU A 80 9.39 7.25 14.95
N LEU A 81 8.75 7.85 15.95
CA LEU A 81 8.53 7.27 17.26
C LEU A 81 7.03 7.29 17.60
N SER A 82 6.41 6.12 17.58
CA SER A 82 5.00 5.90 17.99
C SER A 82 4.90 5.31 19.40
N GLY A 83 6.02 5.02 20.06
CA GLY A 83 6.04 4.41 21.40
C GLY A 83 5.61 2.94 21.42
N ASP A 84 5.46 2.29 20.27
CA ASP A 84 5.36 0.84 20.17
C ASP A 84 6.73 0.15 20.24
N LEU A 85 6.73 -1.19 20.31
CA LEU A 85 7.96 -1.96 20.42
C LEU A 85 8.89 -1.71 19.22
N GLU A 86 8.34 -1.56 18.03
CA GLU A 86 9.06 -1.60 16.77
C GLU A 86 9.78 -0.29 16.49
N SER A 87 9.06 0.84 16.57
CA SER A 87 9.65 2.18 16.47
C SER A 87 10.66 2.44 17.60
N SER A 88 10.36 1.98 18.83
CA SER A 88 11.27 2.10 19.96
C SER A 88 12.53 1.27 19.77
N ALA A 89 12.44 0.07 19.17
CA ALA A 89 13.61 -0.75 18.85
C ALA A 89 14.50 -0.05 17.82
N VAL A 90 13.93 0.51 16.75
CA VAL A 90 14.69 1.29 15.76
C VAL A 90 15.39 2.47 16.43
N ALA A 91 14.68 3.23 17.27
CA ALA A 91 15.25 4.37 18.01
C ALA A 91 16.37 3.92 18.97
N GLY A 92 16.18 2.80 19.68
CA GLY A 92 17.15 2.26 20.62
C GLY A 92 18.43 1.76 19.96
N PHE A 93 18.32 1.01 18.85
CA PHE A 93 19.50 0.63 18.07
C PHE A 93 20.20 1.84 17.45
N ALA A 94 19.43 2.84 16.98
CA ALA A 94 20.01 4.07 16.47
C ALA A 94 20.75 4.87 17.55
N ALA A 95 20.22 4.88 18.79
CA ALA A 95 20.85 5.54 19.93
C ALA A 95 22.21 4.92 20.27
N GLY A 96 22.30 3.59 20.28
CA GLY A 96 23.57 2.89 20.46
C GLY A 96 24.61 3.29 19.41
N GLU A 97 24.25 3.26 18.13
CA GLU A 97 25.18 3.59 17.03
C GLU A 97 25.60 5.08 16.99
N LEU A 98 24.72 5.99 17.38
CA LEU A 98 25.02 7.42 17.41
C LEU A 98 25.79 7.84 18.67
N ALA A 99 25.56 7.17 19.81
CA ALA A 99 26.29 7.42 21.04
C ALA A 99 27.78 7.10 20.89
N GLU A 100 28.14 6.06 20.13
CA GLU A 100 29.55 5.76 19.76
C GLU A 100 30.24 6.93 19.03
N ARG A 101 29.46 7.88 18.48
CA ARG A 101 29.93 9.09 17.78
C ARG A 101 29.64 10.38 18.54
N GLY A 102 29.23 10.29 19.81
CA GLY A 102 28.87 11.45 20.64
C GLY A 102 27.62 12.19 20.17
N LYS A 103 26.73 11.54 19.41
CA LYS A 103 25.50 12.14 18.86
C LYS A 103 24.25 11.54 19.52
N ARG A 104 23.18 12.34 19.57
CA ARG A 104 21.85 11.91 20.02
C ARG A 104 20.97 11.57 18.81
N VAL A 105 20.04 10.64 18.98
CA VAL A 105 19.02 10.36 17.97
C VAL A 105 18.06 11.53 17.88
N ARG A 106 17.80 12.02 16.67
CA ARG A 106 16.66 12.90 16.40
C ARG A 106 15.42 12.03 16.27
N SER A 107 14.41 12.23 17.11
CA SER A 107 13.18 11.45 17.08
C SER A 107 11.97 12.37 16.87
N LEU A 108 10.99 11.88 16.12
CA LEU A 108 9.79 12.63 15.78
C LEU A 108 8.57 11.79 16.14
N SER A 109 7.65 12.33 16.92
CA SER A 109 6.30 11.79 17.03
C SER A 109 5.36 12.65 16.18
N VAL A 110 4.30 12.06 15.64
CA VAL A 110 3.24 12.83 14.98
C VAL A 110 1.90 12.47 15.58
N GLY A 111 1.20 13.49 16.07
CA GLY A 111 -0.16 13.41 16.57
C GLY A 111 -1.07 14.40 15.84
N PHE A 112 -2.34 14.36 16.18
CA PHE A 112 -3.29 15.40 15.81
C PHE A 112 -3.64 16.19 17.06
N ALA A 113 -3.76 17.52 16.91
CA ALA A 113 -4.19 18.39 17.99
C ALA A 113 -5.59 17.97 18.46
N GLU A 114 -5.79 17.93 19.78
CA GLU A 114 -7.11 17.67 20.35
C GLU A 114 -8.08 18.77 19.92
N GLY A 115 -9.22 18.35 19.35
CA GLY A 115 -10.38 19.20 19.12
C GLY A 115 -11.58 18.61 19.82
N ALA A 116 -12.52 19.47 20.22
CA ALA A 116 -13.81 19.11 20.85
C ALA A 116 -14.71 18.17 19.99
N ASP A 117 -14.23 17.72 18.83
CA ASP A 117 -14.96 16.99 17.79
C ASP A 117 -14.58 15.50 17.68
N ASN A 118 -13.67 15.00 18.52
CA ASN A 118 -13.32 13.58 18.56
C ASN A 118 -14.42 12.80 19.30
N ILE A 119 -15.10 11.91 18.58
CA ILE A 119 -16.13 11.02 19.13
C ILE A 119 -15.41 9.80 19.73
N GLY A 120 -14.92 9.92 20.96
CA GLY A 120 -14.22 8.88 21.75
C GLY A 120 -14.11 9.29 23.24
N PRO A 121 -13.99 8.33 24.19
CA PRO A 121 -14.38 8.57 25.57
C PRO A 121 -13.48 9.60 26.28
N ASP A 122 -14.14 10.65 26.77
CA ASP A 122 -13.78 11.51 27.90
C ASP A 122 -12.89 12.74 27.70
N GLY A 123 -12.88 13.36 26.51
CA GLY A 123 -12.65 14.82 26.36
C GLY A 123 -11.31 15.43 26.83
N VAL A 124 -10.39 14.61 27.35
CA VAL A 124 -9.00 14.91 27.70
C VAL A 124 -8.19 13.65 27.37
N TYR A 125 -8.00 13.38 26.07
CA TYR A 125 -7.30 12.19 25.60
C TYR A 125 -6.00 12.62 24.93
N VAL A 126 -4.99 12.91 25.75
CA VAL A 126 -3.61 13.03 25.25
C VAL A 126 -3.30 11.70 24.59
N ASN A 127 -2.96 11.73 23.29
CA ASN A 127 -2.66 10.56 22.43
C ASN A 127 -2.20 9.35 23.27
N PRO A 128 -2.86 8.17 23.20
CA PRO A 128 -2.56 7.03 24.06
C PRO A 128 -1.15 6.47 23.88
N ASP A 129 -0.46 6.96 22.86
CA ASP A 129 0.92 6.65 22.52
C ASP A 129 1.91 7.59 23.23
N ALA A 130 1.49 8.83 23.56
CA ALA A 130 2.36 9.88 24.12
C ALA A 130 3.06 9.49 25.43
N PRO A 131 2.43 8.81 26.41
CA PRO A 131 3.15 8.35 27.61
C PRO A 131 4.29 7.39 27.29
N TYR A 132 4.14 6.57 26.25
CA TYR A 132 5.15 5.59 25.84
C TYR A 132 6.24 6.24 24.99
N VAL A 133 5.88 7.18 24.12
CA VAL A 133 6.85 8.04 23.42
C VAL A 133 7.75 8.74 24.44
N ARG A 134 7.17 9.41 25.44
CA ARG A 134 7.93 10.07 26.53
C ARG A 134 8.85 9.10 27.25
N ALA A 135 8.36 7.92 27.63
CA ALA A 135 9.18 6.91 28.28
C ALA A 135 10.39 6.46 27.44
N VAL A 136 10.25 6.43 26.11
CA VAL A 136 11.36 6.11 25.20
C VAL A 136 12.32 7.29 25.06
N VAL A 137 11.80 8.51 24.95
CA VAL A 137 12.59 9.75 24.90
C VAL A 137 13.45 9.87 26.16
N ASP A 138 12.87 9.65 27.34
CA ASP A 138 13.57 9.70 28.62
C ASP A 138 14.61 8.58 28.74
N HIS A 139 14.26 7.36 28.30
CA HIS A 139 15.15 6.21 28.36
C HIS A 139 16.38 6.35 27.46
N LEU A 140 16.20 6.89 26.25
CA LEU A 140 17.25 7.01 25.24
C LEU A 140 17.93 8.39 25.22
N GLY A 141 17.35 9.38 25.91
CA GLY A 141 17.78 10.77 25.84
C GLY A 141 17.77 11.30 24.41
N THR A 142 16.71 11.09 23.62
CA THR A 142 16.65 11.58 22.23
C THR A 142 16.46 13.09 22.14
N ASP A 143 16.88 13.70 21.03
CA ASP A 143 16.44 15.05 20.62
C ASP A 143 15.06 14.92 19.96
N HIS A 144 14.00 15.09 20.77
CA HIS A 144 12.63 14.77 20.38
C HIS A 144 11.83 15.98 19.94
N THR A 145 11.00 15.81 18.92
CA THR A 145 10.00 16.80 18.52
C THR A 145 8.63 16.13 18.36
N ASP A 146 7.63 16.66 19.06
CA ASP A 146 6.23 16.33 18.86
C ASP A 146 5.64 17.22 17.75
N LEU A 147 5.21 16.61 16.65
CA LEU A 147 4.51 17.31 15.57
C LEU A 147 3.01 17.13 15.77
N LEU A 148 2.26 18.23 15.89
CA LEU A 148 0.80 18.22 16.05
C LEU A 148 0.13 18.76 14.79
N LEU A 149 -0.68 17.92 14.15
CA LEU A 149 -1.42 18.25 12.95
C LEU A 149 -2.83 18.74 13.28
N ASP A 150 -3.36 19.66 12.48
CA ASP A 150 -4.75 20.11 12.60
C ASP A 150 -5.70 19.12 11.91
N HIS A 151 -6.75 18.71 12.62
CA HIS A 151 -7.83 17.89 12.08
C HIS A 151 -8.61 18.60 10.96
N ALA A 152 -8.68 19.93 10.95
CA ALA A 152 -9.40 20.67 9.93
C ALA A 152 -8.79 20.49 8.53
N SER A 153 -7.46 20.35 8.44
CA SER A 153 -6.73 20.18 7.18
C SER A 153 -7.02 18.86 6.48
N LEU A 154 -7.47 17.83 7.20
CA LEU A 154 -7.74 16.51 6.61
C LEU A 154 -8.82 16.53 5.54
N ALA A 155 -9.80 17.42 5.68
CA ALA A 155 -10.92 17.51 4.76
C ALA A 155 -10.70 18.50 3.61
N ASP A 156 -9.51 19.10 3.52
CA ASP A 156 -9.17 20.06 2.47
C ASP A 156 -9.12 19.34 1.09
N PRO A 157 -9.90 19.79 0.09
CA PRO A 157 -9.82 19.26 -1.26
C PRO A 157 -8.41 19.28 -1.87
N ALA A 158 -7.57 20.27 -1.54
CA ALA A 158 -6.20 20.36 -2.04
C ALA A 158 -5.30 19.25 -1.48
N VAL A 159 -5.51 18.84 -0.23
CA VAL A 159 -4.80 17.69 0.37
C VAL A 159 -5.23 16.40 -0.31
N ARG A 160 -6.53 16.25 -0.62
CA ARG A 160 -7.00 15.11 -1.42
C ARG A 160 -6.38 15.08 -2.80
N GLU A 161 -6.37 16.21 -3.50
CA GLU A 161 -5.76 16.33 -4.81
C GLU A 161 -4.29 15.92 -4.78
N ALA A 162 -3.51 16.51 -3.87
CA ALA A 162 -2.11 16.18 -3.70
C ALA A 162 -1.89 14.70 -3.37
N ALA A 163 -2.73 14.09 -2.53
CA ALA A 163 -2.63 12.67 -2.20
C ALA A 163 -2.93 11.76 -3.41
N VAL A 164 -4.00 12.05 -4.17
CA VAL A 164 -4.36 11.26 -5.36
C VAL A 164 -3.30 11.40 -6.45
N VAL A 165 -2.79 12.61 -6.68
CA VAL A 165 -1.75 12.90 -7.67
C VAL A 165 -0.44 12.23 -7.28
N ALA A 166 -0.01 12.34 -6.02
CA ALA A 166 1.19 11.67 -5.53
C ALA A 166 1.09 10.16 -5.74
N ARG A 167 -0.07 9.57 -5.45
CA ARG A 167 -0.30 8.13 -5.58
C ARG A 167 -0.45 7.61 -7.00
N ASP A 168 -0.63 8.46 -8.00
CA ASP A 168 -0.94 8.14 -9.41
C ASP A 168 -2.20 7.27 -9.66
N MET A 169 -2.94 6.91 -8.61
CA MET A 169 -4.06 5.97 -8.64
C MET A 169 -5.14 6.32 -7.60
N PRO A 170 -6.44 6.13 -7.90
CA PRO A 170 -7.55 6.38 -6.98
C PRO A 170 -7.79 5.20 -6.02
N VAL A 171 -6.72 4.57 -5.53
CA VAL A 171 -6.73 3.44 -4.59
C VAL A 171 -6.68 3.89 -3.14
N GLY A 172 -6.81 5.19 -2.90
CA GLY A 172 -6.61 5.81 -1.59
C GLY A 172 -7.50 5.26 -0.47
N ARG A 173 -7.06 5.45 0.77
CA ARG A 173 -7.81 5.09 1.99
C ARG A 173 -8.41 6.30 2.69
N GLY A 174 -8.72 7.36 1.96
CA GLY A 174 -9.36 8.57 2.47
C GLY A 174 -8.52 9.28 3.52
N ASP A 175 -9.12 9.52 4.69
CA ASP A 175 -8.51 10.19 5.86
C ASP A 175 -7.11 9.65 6.20
N MET A 176 -6.90 8.33 6.07
CA MET A 176 -5.60 7.71 6.35
C MET A 176 -4.49 8.22 5.43
N ASP A 177 -4.79 8.45 4.15
CA ASP A 177 -3.80 8.89 3.18
C ASP A 177 -3.59 10.40 3.31
N HIS A 178 -4.65 11.17 3.54
CA HIS A 178 -4.54 12.61 3.80
C HIS A 178 -3.69 12.88 5.06
N ALA A 179 -3.97 12.15 6.14
CA ALA A 179 -3.19 12.20 7.37
C ALA A 179 -1.72 11.87 7.09
N PHE A 180 -1.45 10.81 6.32
CA PHE A 180 -0.09 10.43 5.99
C PHE A 180 0.65 11.50 5.16
N LEU A 181 -0.03 12.16 4.20
CA LEU A 181 0.57 13.25 3.43
C LEU A 181 0.93 14.44 4.33
N LEU A 182 -0.01 14.87 5.18
CA LEU A 182 0.20 15.97 6.12
C LEU A 182 1.35 15.65 7.10
N GLN A 183 1.45 14.40 7.56
CA GLN A 183 2.59 13.95 8.37
C GLN A 183 3.89 14.09 7.61
N CYS A 184 3.94 13.64 6.35
CA CYS A 184 5.14 13.78 5.52
C CYS A 184 5.52 15.25 5.34
N GLN A 185 4.55 16.14 5.11
CA GLN A 185 4.78 17.59 5.00
C GLN A 185 5.37 18.17 6.28
N ALA A 186 4.77 17.88 7.44
CA ALA A 186 5.27 18.37 8.73
C ALA A 186 6.66 17.82 9.08
N ILE A 187 6.91 16.53 8.84
CA ILE A 187 8.24 15.93 9.04
C ILE A 187 9.26 16.61 8.14
N ARG A 188 8.89 16.90 6.88
CA ARG A 188 9.80 17.50 5.89
C ARG A 188 10.33 18.86 6.31
N GLU A 189 9.58 19.62 7.10
CA GLU A 189 10.02 20.92 7.62
C GLU A 189 11.27 20.82 8.49
N SER A 190 11.48 19.68 9.16
CA SER A 190 12.59 19.48 10.11
C SER A 190 13.57 18.36 9.73
N SER A 191 13.21 17.50 8.79
CA SER A 191 14.03 16.36 8.37
C SER A 191 13.84 16.00 6.89
N THR A 192 14.92 15.53 6.26
CA THR A 192 14.89 15.04 4.86
C THR A 192 14.92 13.51 4.80
N VAL A 193 15.41 12.86 5.85
CA VAL A 193 15.54 11.41 5.93
C VAL A 193 14.96 10.94 7.26
N VAL A 194 14.02 9.99 7.21
CA VAL A 194 13.43 9.43 8.43
C VAL A 194 13.37 7.90 8.37
N LEU A 195 13.70 7.23 9.48
CA LEU A 195 13.53 5.79 9.63
C LEU A 195 12.15 5.50 10.23
N SER A 196 11.47 4.51 9.69
CA SER A 196 10.13 4.09 10.12
C SER A 196 10.06 2.58 10.23
N ASP A 197 9.27 2.10 11.18
CA ASP A 197 9.07 0.70 11.54
C ASP A 197 8.14 -0.09 10.58
N GLU A 198 7.68 0.52 9.49
CA GLU A 198 6.82 -0.17 8.52
C GLU A 198 7.45 -1.46 7.95
N GLY A 199 6.57 -2.41 7.61
CA GLY A 199 6.93 -3.74 7.13
C GLY A 199 7.18 -4.76 8.25
N VAL A 200 7.28 -4.31 9.51
CA VAL A 200 7.49 -5.20 10.65
C VAL A 200 6.37 -6.23 10.84
N ASN A 201 5.11 -5.86 10.57
CA ASN A 201 3.98 -6.76 10.79
C ASN A 201 3.90 -7.84 9.71
N GLU A 202 4.21 -7.46 8.47
CA GLU A 202 4.32 -8.39 7.35
C GLU A 202 5.52 -9.32 7.50
N THR A 203 6.63 -8.83 8.07
CA THR A 203 7.84 -9.62 8.34
C THR A 203 7.68 -10.58 9.52
N PHE A 204 7.00 -10.18 10.61
CA PHE A 204 6.89 -11.00 11.84
C PHE A 204 5.52 -11.62 12.10
N GLY A 205 4.52 -11.34 11.25
CA GLY A 205 3.18 -11.93 11.35
C GLY A 205 2.36 -11.43 12.54
N ASP A 206 2.31 -10.12 12.78
CA ASP A 206 1.68 -9.55 14.00
C ASP A 206 0.18 -9.28 13.91
N TYR A 207 -0.45 -9.58 12.78
CA TYR A 207 -1.87 -9.28 12.65
C TYR A 207 -2.72 -10.32 13.38
N ARG A 208 -3.91 -9.92 13.85
CA ARG A 208 -4.87 -10.80 14.55
C ARG A 208 -5.07 -12.17 13.89
N TRP A 209 -5.12 -12.25 12.56
CA TRP A 209 -5.32 -13.52 11.82
C TRP A 209 -4.12 -14.47 11.85
N PHE A 210 -2.96 -14.05 12.36
CA PHE A 210 -1.87 -14.95 12.73
C PHE A 210 -2.06 -15.60 14.11
N HIS A 211 -3.02 -15.14 14.91
CA HIS A 211 -3.29 -15.69 16.24
C HIS A 211 -4.67 -16.33 16.36
N ASP A 212 -5.58 -16.00 15.43
CA ASP A 212 -6.95 -16.53 15.36
C ASP A 212 -7.01 -17.71 14.36
N PRO A 213 -7.18 -18.97 14.81
CA PRO A 213 -7.19 -20.14 13.93
C PRO A 213 -8.33 -20.11 12.91
N MET A 214 -9.49 -19.53 13.24
CA MET A 214 -10.63 -19.48 12.33
C MET A 214 -10.35 -18.53 11.17
N VAL A 215 -9.82 -17.34 11.46
CA VAL A 215 -9.48 -16.37 10.42
C VAL A 215 -8.26 -16.82 9.63
N GLY A 216 -7.28 -17.43 10.30
CA GLY A 216 -6.10 -18.00 9.68
C GLY A 216 -6.42 -19.11 8.67
N ALA A 217 -7.43 -19.94 8.92
CA ALA A 217 -7.83 -21.04 8.03
C ALA A 217 -8.75 -20.63 6.87
N ALA A 218 -9.28 -19.41 6.85
CA ALA A 218 -10.24 -18.97 5.84
C ALA A 218 -9.61 -18.83 4.44
N GLU A 219 -10.38 -19.12 3.40
CA GLU A 219 -10.04 -18.74 2.02
C GLU A 219 -10.14 -17.21 1.84
N GLY A 220 -9.25 -16.66 1.00
CA GLY A 220 -9.16 -15.24 0.69
C GLY A 220 -8.12 -14.49 1.51
N PHE A 221 -7.85 -13.25 1.10
CA PHE A 221 -6.90 -12.39 1.79
C PHE A 221 -7.43 -11.97 3.18
N PRO A 222 -6.73 -12.27 4.29
CA PRO A 222 -7.22 -12.03 5.64
C PRO A 222 -7.59 -10.57 5.91
N TRP A 223 -6.85 -9.60 5.37
CA TRP A 223 -7.16 -8.17 5.55
C TRP A 223 -8.44 -7.73 4.83
N LEU A 224 -8.98 -8.56 3.92
CA LEU A 224 -10.28 -8.36 3.28
C LEU A 224 -11.42 -9.14 3.95
N SER A 225 -11.14 -10.22 4.67
CA SER A 225 -12.14 -11.14 5.25
C SER A 225 -12.30 -11.04 6.78
N ALA A 226 -11.24 -10.64 7.50
CA ALA A 226 -11.12 -10.76 8.96
C ALA A 226 -12.12 -9.93 9.78
N VAL A 227 -12.74 -8.90 9.20
CA VAL A 227 -13.68 -8.03 9.93
C VAL A 227 -15.12 -8.57 9.90
N THR A 228 -15.43 -9.52 9.01
CA THR A 228 -16.83 -9.90 8.76
C THR A 228 -17.09 -11.40 8.63
N GLY A 229 -16.09 -12.26 8.83
CA GLY A 229 -16.23 -13.72 8.66
C GLY A 229 -16.59 -14.15 7.23
N ARG A 230 -16.54 -13.21 6.30
CA ARG A 230 -16.76 -13.33 4.86
C ARG A 230 -15.83 -12.34 4.17
N VAL A 231 -15.37 -12.69 2.98
CA VAL A 231 -14.69 -11.77 2.06
C VAL A 231 -15.65 -10.63 1.73
N ARG A 232 -15.61 -9.51 2.48
CA ARG A 232 -16.51 -8.37 2.26
C ARG A 232 -15.97 -7.51 1.13
N GLN A 233 -16.26 -7.95 -0.10
CA GLN A 233 -15.80 -7.31 -1.32
C GLN A 233 -16.88 -6.57 -2.11
N GLU A 234 -18.07 -6.44 -1.53
CA GLU A 234 -19.10 -5.61 -2.11
C GLU A 234 -18.59 -4.17 -2.27
N ARG A 235 -18.78 -3.62 -3.46
CA ARG A 235 -18.56 -2.22 -3.81
C ARG A 235 -19.92 -1.63 -4.17
N PRO A 236 -20.82 -1.44 -3.17
CA PRO A 236 -22.21 -1.10 -3.43
C PRO A 236 -22.39 0.30 -4.05
N TYR A 237 -21.30 1.08 -4.08
CA TYR A 237 -21.24 2.36 -4.76
C TYR A 237 -20.99 2.24 -6.26
N LEU A 238 -20.54 1.10 -6.78
CA LEU A 238 -20.38 0.91 -8.22
C LEU A 238 -21.75 0.70 -8.87
N ARG A 239 -21.89 1.14 -10.11
CA ARG A 239 -23.06 0.79 -10.94
C ARG A 239 -23.19 -0.73 -11.07
N SER A 240 -24.43 -1.24 -11.08
CA SER A 240 -24.73 -2.67 -11.18
C SER A 240 -24.03 -3.36 -12.34
N GLU A 241 -24.11 -2.78 -13.54
CA GLU A 241 -23.53 -3.37 -14.75
C GLU A 241 -22.01 -3.47 -14.63
N LEU A 242 -21.37 -2.43 -14.08
CA LEU A 242 -19.93 -2.40 -13.87
C LEU A 242 -19.50 -3.38 -12.77
N ALA A 243 -20.24 -3.43 -11.65
CA ALA A 243 -19.95 -4.34 -10.55
C ALA A 243 -19.98 -5.81 -11.03
N GLN A 244 -20.98 -6.17 -11.86
CA GLN A 244 -21.08 -7.48 -12.50
C GLN A 244 -19.92 -7.75 -13.47
N ALA A 245 -19.58 -6.78 -14.33
CA ALA A 245 -18.49 -6.94 -15.30
C ALA A 245 -17.11 -7.10 -14.63
N LEU A 246 -16.90 -6.41 -13.51
CA LEU A 246 -15.65 -6.45 -12.78
C LEU A 246 -15.48 -7.76 -11.98
N ASP A 247 -16.56 -8.37 -11.49
CA ASP A 247 -16.54 -9.60 -10.68
C ASP A 247 -15.40 -9.59 -9.64
N ILE A 248 -15.41 -8.57 -8.77
CA ILE A 248 -14.37 -8.40 -7.75
C ILE A 248 -14.24 -9.62 -6.82
N PRO A 249 -15.33 -10.25 -6.35
CA PRO A 249 -15.24 -11.50 -5.60
C PRO A 249 -14.50 -12.60 -6.35
N GLY A 250 -14.88 -12.92 -7.59
CA GLY A 250 -14.19 -13.95 -8.38
C GLY A 250 -12.74 -13.60 -8.67
N PHE A 251 -12.48 -12.34 -9.03
CA PHE A 251 -11.13 -11.82 -9.28
C PHE A 251 -10.20 -12.01 -8.08
N THR A 252 -10.60 -11.58 -6.89
CA THR A 252 -9.73 -11.68 -5.71
C THR A 252 -9.60 -13.11 -5.19
N THR A 253 -10.62 -13.95 -5.31
CA THR A 253 -10.54 -15.37 -4.96
C THR A 253 -9.52 -16.07 -5.85
N GLN A 254 -9.50 -15.76 -7.16
CA GLN A 254 -8.48 -16.29 -8.05
C GLN A 254 -7.09 -15.79 -7.67
N HIS A 255 -6.91 -14.48 -7.48
CA HIS A 255 -5.61 -13.90 -7.10
C HIS A 255 -5.09 -14.43 -5.75
N TYR A 256 -6.00 -14.72 -4.81
CA TYR A 256 -5.66 -15.39 -3.56
C TYR A 256 -5.10 -16.79 -3.81
N ARG A 257 -5.79 -17.60 -4.62
CA ARG A 257 -5.35 -18.97 -4.97
C ARG A 257 -4.02 -18.97 -5.70
N ASP A 258 -3.82 -18.04 -6.62
CA ASP A 258 -2.56 -17.87 -7.34
C ASP A 258 -1.42 -17.54 -6.36
N ALA A 259 -1.65 -16.58 -5.44
CA ALA A 259 -0.65 -16.19 -4.44
C ALA A 259 -0.34 -17.32 -3.42
N VAL A 260 -1.32 -18.14 -3.05
CA VAL A 260 -1.08 -19.36 -2.25
C VAL A 260 -0.25 -20.37 -3.04
N ALA A 261 -0.57 -20.61 -4.31
CA ALA A 261 0.16 -21.54 -5.17
C ALA A 261 1.61 -21.09 -5.49
N GLU A 262 1.89 -19.80 -5.39
CA GLU A 262 3.23 -19.21 -5.48
C GLU A 262 4.06 -19.33 -4.19
N THR A 263 3.42 -19.60 -3.05
CA THR A 263 4.11 -19.67 -1.75
C THR A 263 5.15 -20.79 -1.79
N PRO A 264 6.42 -20.51 -1.51
CA PRO A 264 7.43 -21.56 -1.53
C PRO A 264 7.30 -22.42 -0.26
N VAL A 265 7.53 -23.73 -0.38
CA VAL A 265 7.28 -24.72 0.68
C VAL A 265 8.53 -25.57 0.98
N LEU A 266 8.62 -26.12 2.18
CA LEU A 266 9.48 -27.27 2.48
C LEU A 266 8.67 -28.57 2.45
N ASP A 267 9.32 -29.67 2.06
CA ASP A 267 8.66 -30.96 1.85
C ASP A 267 8.16 -31.60 3.16
N ASP A 268 8.85 -31.36 4.27
CA ASP A 268 8.62 -31.94 5.60
C ASP A 268 7.96 -30.96 6.60
N GLU A 269 7.42 -29.84 6.12
CA GLU A 269 6.67 -28.89 6.95
C GLU A 269 5.31 -29.43 7.36
N ASP A 270 4.98 -29.29 8.66
CA ASP A 270 3.64 -29.56 9.17
C ASP A 270 2.62 -28.52 8.65
N ALA A 271 1.34 -28.86 8.77
CA ALA A 271 0.25 -28.05 8.21
C ALA A 271 0.14 -26.65 8.85
N ASP A 272 0.41 -26.49 10.15
CA ASP A 272 0.34 -25.16 10.80
C ASP A 272 1.51 -24.30 10.33
N THR A 273 2.74 -24.83 10.34
CA THR A 273 3.92 -24.11 9.84
C THR A 273 3.74 -23.69 8.38
N ARG A 274 3.28 -24.59 7.52
CA ARG A 274 2.95 -24.28 6.12
C ARG A 274 1.92 -23.16 6.02
N ARG A 275 0.85 -23.22 6.82
CA ARG A 275 -0.19 -22.18 6.79
C ARG A 275 0.33 -20.82 7.26
N ARG A 276 1.18 -20.77 8.30
CA ARG A 276 1.83 -19.53 8.73
C ARG A 276 2.73 -18.96 7.64
N ARG A 277 3.46 -19.81 6.93
CA ARG A 277 4.29 -19.43 5.79
C ARG A 277 3.46 -18.82 4.66
N GLU A 278 2.35 -19.45 4.29
CA GLU A 278 1.39 -18.88 3.32
C GLU A 278 0.92 -17.50 3.75
N LEU A 279 0.47 -17.35 5.00
CA LEU A 279 0.02 -16.06 5.51
C LEU A 279 1.12 -14.98 5.43
N LEU A 280 2.35 -15.29 5.87
CA LEU A 280 3.49 -14.37 5.74
C LEU A 280 3.74 -14.01 4.28
N TYR A 281 3.75 -14.99 3.38
CA TYR A 281 3.99 -14.77 1.95
C TYR A 281 2.92 -13.88 1.32
N LEU A 282 1.64 -14.10 1.65
CA LEU A 282 0.54 -13.24 1.19
C LEU A 282 0.72 -11.79 1.65
N HIS A 283 1.12 -11.58 2.91
CA HIS A 283 1.39 -10.24 3.44
C HIS A 283 2.57 -9.57 2.76
N LEU A 284 3.70 -10.26 2.67
CA LEU A 284 4.93 -9.75 2.06
C LEU A 284 4.77 -9.44 0.57
N THR A 285 3.92 -10.17 -0.15
CA THR A 285 3.80 -10.01 -1.62
C THR A 285 2.55 -9.28 -2.10
N ARG A 286 1.47 -9.22 -1.31
CA ARG A 286 0.18 -8.63 -1.73
C ARG A 286 -0.31 -7.48 -0.84
N SER A 287 0.17 -7.37 0.40
CA SER A 287 -0.15 -6.27 1.32
C SER A 287 0.98 -5.25 1.39
N LEU A 288 2.18 -5.68 1.76
CA LEU A 288 3.35 -4.81 1.97
C LEU A 288 3.65 -3.92 0.77
N PRO A 289 3.65 -4.42 -0.50
CA PRO A 289 3.94 -3.57 -1.64
C PRO A 289 2.94 -2.41 -1.78
N GLY A 290 1.66 -2.61 -1.48
CA GLY A 290 0.67 -1.53 -1.51
C GLY A 290 0.88 -0.48 -0.41
N THR A 291 1.41 -0.88 0.74
CA THR A 291 1.79 0.02 1.84
C THR A 291 3.05 0.81 1.49
N LEU A 292 4.09 0.13 0.97
CA LEU A 292 5.35 0.76 0.57
C LEU A 292 5.15 1.71 -0.61
N ASP A 293 4.36 1.33 -1.62
CA ASP A 293 4.00 2.20 -2.74
C ASP A 293 3.34 3.49 -2.28
N ARG A 294 2.44 3.41 -1.30
CA ARG A 294 1.80 4.59 -0.72
C ARG A 294 2.85 5.46 -0.03
N LYS A 295 3.66 4.86 0.85
CA LYS A 295 4.68 5.57 1.60
C LYS A 295 5.63 6.30 0.68
N ASP A 296 6.25 5.57 -0.24
CA ASP A 296 7.30 6.07 -1.11
C ASP A 296 6.78 7.23 -1.95
N ARG A 297 5.68 7.02 -2.68
CA ARG A 297 5.08 8.06 -3.53
C ARG A 297 4.69 9.32 -2.76
N MET A 298 4.00 9.18 -1.62
CA MET A 298 3.48 10.34 -0.89
C MET A 298 4.57 11.10 -0.13
N SER A 299 5.55 10.38 0.44
CA SER A 299 6.69 11.03 1.10
C SER A 299 7.62 11.70 0.08
N MET A 300 7.88 11.06 -1.06
CA MET A 300 8.70 11.63 -2.12
C MET A 300 8.02 12.81 -2.83
N ALA A 301 6.68 12.85 -2.90
CA ALA A 301 5.95 14.01 -3.40
C ALA A 301 6.23 15.30 -2.62
N VAL A 302 6.73 15.18 -1.38
CA VAL A 302 7.16 16.32 -0.55
C VAL A 302 8.68 16.32 -0.31
N GLY A 303 9.43 15.47 -1.01
CA GLY A 303 10.88 15.38 -0.87
C GLY A 303 11.37 14.85 0.49
N LEU A 304 10.59 13.97 1.13
CA LEU A 304 10.96 13.25 2.34
C LEU A 304 11.34 11.80 1.99
N GLN A 305 12.58 11.41 2.27
CA GLN A 305 13.01 10.02 2.12
C GLN A 305 12.65 9.23 3.40
N VAL A 306 11.74 8.27 3.27
CA VAL A 306 11.46 7.32 4.37
C VAL A 306 12.17 6.00 4.16
N ARG A 307 12.95 5.58 5.16
CA ARG A 307 13.69 4.30 5.17
C ARG A 307 12.98 3.31 6.09
N VAL A 308 12.98 2.03 5.71
CA VAL A 308 12.22 0.95 6.36
C VAL A 308 13.15 -0.19 6.81
N PRO A 309 13.74 -0.12 8.01
CA PRO A 309 14.68 -1.14 8.51
C PRO A 309 14.14 -2.57 8.46
N PHE A 310 12.87 -2.78 8.81
CA PHE A 310 12.27 -4.12 8.84
C PHE A 310 12.04 -4.75 7.46
N CYS A 311 12.23 -3.99 6.37
CA CYS A 311 12.20 -4.50 5.00
C CYS A 311 13.61 -4.89 4.47
N ASP A 312 14.65 -4.88 5.32
CA ASP A 312 15.95 -5.45 4.94
C ASP A 312 15.80 -6.93 4.62
N HIS A 313 16.18 -7.32 3.41
CA HIS A 313 16.03 -8.69 2.92
C HIS A 313 16.62 -9.74 3.86
N ARG A 314 17.68 -9.42 4.63
CA ARG A 314 18.30 -10.37 5.57
C ARG A 314 17.41 -10.59 6.79
N ILE A 315 16.74 -9.54 7.27
CA ILE A 315 15.75 -9.65 8.35
C ILE A 315 14.52 -10.41 7.82
N THR A 316 14.01 -10.03 6.66
CA THR A 316 12.84 -10.68 6.06
C THR A 316 13.09 -12.16 5.75
N GLU A 317 14.24 -12.51 5.16
CA GLU A 317 14.62 -13.91 4.91
C GLU A 317 14.77 -14.72 6.21
N TYR A 318 15.35 -14.12 7.25
CA TYR A 318 15.53 -14.80 8.52
C TYR A 318 14.17 -15.01 9.20
N ALA A 319 13.39 -13.94 9.36
CA ALA A 319 12.06 -13.98 9.99
C ALA A 319 11.08 -14.89 9.26
N PHE A 320 11.11 -14.94 7.92
CA PHE A 320 10.30 -15.85 7.11
C PHE A 320 10.56 -17.33 7.40
N ASN A 321 11.72 -17.66 7.98
CA ASN A 321 12.09 -19.03 8.31
C ASN A 321 12.03 -19.34 9.81
N ILE A 322 11.83 -18.34 10.69
CA ILE A 322 11.71 -18.57 12.13
C ILE A 322 10.45 -19.42 12.40
N PRO A 323 10.55 -20.53 13.17
CA PRO A 323 9.40 -21.33 13.57
C PRO A 323 8.37 -20.49 14.33
N TRP A 324 7.09 -20.69 14.04
CA TRP A 324 6.02 -19.88 14.65
C TRP A 324 6.04 -19.90 16.18
N SER A 325 6.46 -21.01 16.80
CA SER A 325 6.64 -21.13 18.25
C SER A 325 7.59 -20.08 18.84
N LEU A 326 8.56 -19.57 18.07
CA LEU A 326 9.45 -18.50 18.48
C LEU A 326 8.84 -17.10 18.30
N HIS A 327 7.87 -16.92 17.40
CA HIS A 327 7.12 -15.67 17.29
C HIS A 327 6.21 -15.44 18.51
N VAL A 328 5.74 -16.52 19.15
CA VAL A 328 4.72 -16.47 20.21
C VAL A 328 5.10 -17.10 21.57
N PHE A 329 6.39 -17.39 21.81
CA PHE A 329 6.80 -18.05 23.05
C PHE A 329 6.41 -17.24 24.30
N GLY A 330 6.14 -17.94 25.41
CA GLY A 330 5.64 -17.30 26.63
C GLY A 330 4.21 -16.74 26.48
N GLY A 331 3.45 -17.21 25.48
CA GLY A 331 2.05 -16.83 25.27
C GLY A 331 1.86 -15.39 24.80
N ARG A 332 2.88 -14.79 24.19
CA ARG A 332 2.89 -13.37 23.83
C ARG A 332 3.30 -13.18 22.37
N GLU A 333 2.62 -12.29 21.66
CA GLU A 333 2.98 -11.92 20.30
C GLU A 333 4.35 -11.21 20.23
N LYS A 334 5.01 -11.34 19.08
CA LYS A 334 6.32 -10.73 18.78
C LYS A 334 7.41 -11.10 19.79
N SER A 335 7.34 -12.26 20.42
CA SER A 335 8.26 -12.63 21.50
C SER A 335 9.72 -12.63 21.08
N VAL A 336 10.04 -13.14 19.89
CA VAL A 336 11.42 -13.09 19.35
C VAL A 336 11.91 -11.66 19.14
N LEU A 337 11.08 -10.78 18.57
CA LEU A 337 11.43 -9.37 18.35
C LEU A 337 11.58 -8.62 19.69
N ARG A 338 10.68 -8.89 20.63
CA ARG A 338 10.70 -8.30 21.97
C ARG A 338 11.96 -8.70 22.73
N ALA A 339 12.36 -9.96 22.66
CA ALA A 339 13.59 -10.43 23.27
C ALA A 339 14.84 -9.93 22.53
N ALA A 340 14.80 -9.79 21.20
CA ALA A 340 15.91 -9.20 20.44
C ALA A 340 16.12 -7.72 20.81
N SER A 341 15.04 -6.97 21.07
CA SER A 341 15.08 -5.53 21.35
C SER A 341 15.09 -5.16 22.84
N CYS A 342 14.98 -6.12 23.77
CA CYS A 342 14.78 -5.83 25.19
C CYS A 342 15.89 -4.99 25.85
N ALA A 343 17.11 -5.04 25.29
CA ALA A 343 18.26 -4.29 25.79
C ALA A 343 18.22 -2.81 25.43
N VAL A 344 17.39 -2.39 24.46
CA VAL A 344 17.37 -1.02 23.92
C VAL A 344 15.99 -0.35 24.01
N VAL A 345 15.00 -1.03 24.61
CA VAL A 345 13.62 -0.56 24.72
C VAL A 345 13.21 -0.52 26.20
N PRO A 346 12.56 0.55 26.67
CA PRO A 346 12.18 0.65 28.08
C PRO A 346 11.16 -0.43 28.48
N PRO A 347 11.19 -0.93 29.74
CA PRO A 347 10.32 -2.02 30.19
C PRO A 347 8.82 -1.78 30.03
N VAL A 348 8.36 -0.52 30.07
CA VAL A 348 6.94 -0.17 29.89
C VAL A 348 6.47 -0.43 28.46
N VAL A 349 7.30 -0.16 27.45
CA VAL A 349 7.02 -0.45 26.04
C VAL A 349 7.09 -1.95 25.76
N LEU A 350 8.02 -2.66 26.41
CA LEU A 350 8.08 -4.12 26.33
C LEU A 350 6.79 -4.81 26.84
N ARG A 351 5.97 -4.13 27.66
CA ARG A 351 4.70 -4.67 28.15
C ARG A 351 3.48 -4.14 27.41
N ARG A 352 3.62 -3.11 26.57
CA ARG A 352 2.54 -2.50 25.80
C ARG A 352 1.90 -3.49 24.83
N VAL A 353 0.57 -3.39 24.71
CA VAL A 353 -0.22 -3.97 23.62
C VAL A 353 -0.39 -2.87 22.57
N ARG A 354 -0.23 -3.23 21.29
CA ARG A 354 -0.21 -2.26 20.19
C ARG A 354 -1.59 -1.62 19.97
N ASN A 355 -1.59 -0.31 19.74
CA ASN A 355 -2.74 0.41 19.19
C ASN A 355 -2.67 0.43 17.66
N PRO A 356 -3.77 0.18 16.94
CA PRO A 356 -3.81 0.40 15.50
C PRO A 356 -3.67 1.90 15.19
N TYR A 357 -3.17 2.22 13.99
CA TYR A 357 -3.11 3.59 13.49
C TYR A 357 -4.51 4.25 13.58
N PRO A 358 -4.62 5.46 14.14
CA PRO A 358 -5.90 6.06 14.45
C PRO A 358 -6.72 6.29 13.16
N ALA A 359 -7.99 5.86 13.18
CA ALA A 359 -8.95 6.31 12.18
C ALA A 359 -9.45 7.68 12.61
N ILE A 360 -9.31 8.70 11.76
CA ILE A 360 -9.62 10.07 12.14
C ILE A 360 -11.06 10.35 11.73
N ARG A 361 -11.98 10.05 12.65
CA ARG A 361 -13.43 10.18 12.42
C ARG A 361 -14.02 11.36 13.18
N GLY A 362 -13.35 12.50 13.10
CA GLY A 362 -13.88 13.75 13.63
C GLY A 362 -15.17 14.14 12.92
N ARG A 363 -16.13 14.68 13.67
CA ARG A 363 -17.43 15.11 13.12
C ARG A 363 -17.28 16.04 11.91
N ARG A 364 -16.41 17.04 12.01
CA ARG A 364 -16.14 18.04 10.95
C ARG A 364 -15.62 17.42 9.66
N TYR A 365 -14.74 16.43 9.78
CA TYR A 365 -14.22 15.69 8.61
C TYR A 365 -15.36 15.03 7.85
N LEU A 366 -16.22 14.30 8.56
CA LEU A 366 -17.37 13.61 7.97
C LEU A 366 -18.38 14.59 7.35
N GLU A 367 -18.64 15.73 8.00
CA GLU A 367 -19.52 16.78 7.46
C GLU A 367 -18.96 17.38 6.16
N SER A 368 -17.66 17.65 6.11
CA SER A 368 -16.98 18.14 4.90
C SER A 368 -17.01 17.11 3.77
N LEU A 369 -16.73 15.83 4.09
CA LEU A 369 -16.79 14.72 3.14
C LEU A 369 -18.19 14.60 2.51
N ARG A 370 -19.25 14.69 3.33
CA ARG A 370 -20.65 14.65 2.87
C ARG A 370 -20.95 15.84 1.96
N ARG A 371 -20.58 17.05 2.37
CA ARG A 371 -20.79 18.28 1.58
C ARG A 371 -20.15 18.15 0.20
N GLN A 372 -18.86 17.81 0.14
CA GLN A 372 -18.12 17.64 -1.12
C GLN A 372 -18.76 16.56 -2.01
N ALA A 373 -19.17 15.42 -1.44
CA ALA A 373 -19.84 14.37 -2.20
C ALA A 373 -21.19 14.81 -2.77
N LEU A 374 -21.96 15.61 -2.04
CA LEU A 374 -23.24 16.17 -2.50
C LEU A 374 -23.04 17.21 -3.60
N GLU A 375 -22.01 18.05 -3.51
CA GLU A 375 -21.61 18.99 -4.57
C GLU A 375 -21.31 18.24 -5.88
N VAL A 376 -20.49 17.19 -5.81
CA VAL A 376 -20.20 16.33 -6.97
C VAL A 376 -21.47 15.64 -7.49
N ALA A 377 -22.37 15.19 -6.60
CA ALA A 377 -23.64 14.56 -6.99
C ALA A 377 -24.67 15.53 -7.59
N ALA A 378 -24.53 16.83 -7.35
CA ALA A 378 -25.35 17.87 -7.95
C ALA A 378 -24.89 18.24 -9.37
N GLU A 379 -23.60 18.03 -9.68
CA GLU A 379 -23.01 18.32 -10.98
C GLU A 379 -23.61 17.44 -12.11
N PRO A 380 -24.27 18.03 -13.12
CA PRO A 380 -24.78 17.28 -14.26
C PRO A 380 -23.63 16.75 -15.14
N GLY A 381 -23.69 15.48 -15.54
CA GLY A 381 -22.84 14.97 -16.64
C GLY A 381 -21.39 14.62 -16.29
N HIS A 382 -20.97 14.66 -15.03
CA HIS A 382 -19.59 14.26 -14.67
C HIS A 382 -19.32 12.75 -14.91
N ASP A 383 -18.21 12.43 -15.56
CA ASP A 383 -17.86 11.06 -15.99
C ASP A 383 -17.69 10.06 -14.84
N VAL A 384 -17.42 10.52 -13.62
CA VAL A 384 -17.35 9.66 -12.41
C VAL A 384 -18.63 8.81 -12.22
N PHE A 385 -19.79 9.29 -12.67
CA PHE A 385 -21.06 8.59 -12.57
C PHE A 385 -21.29 7.54 -13.68
N THR A 386 -20.32 7.38 -14.59
CA THR A 386 -20.21 6.17 -15.42
C THR A 386 -19.71 4.98 -14.60
N LEU A 387 -19.01 5.24 -13.50
CA LEU A 387 -18.45 4.23 -12.60
C LEU A 387 -19.27 4.05 -11.32
N VAL A 388 -19.70 5.17 -10.73
CA VAL A 388 -20.34 5.23 -9.40
C VAL A 388 -21.85 5.46 -9.54
N ASP A 389 -22.65 4.77 -8.73
CA ASP A 389 -24.09 5.00 -8.62
C ASP A 389 -24.37 6.32 -7.88
N ARG A 390 -24.90 7.30 -8.61
CA ARG A 390 -25.27 8.63 -8.10
C ARG A 390 -26.32 8.58 -7.00
N CYS A 391 -27.33 7.72 -7.13
CA CYS A 391 -28.40 7.59 -6.16
C CYS A 391 -27.87 6.96 -4.86
N PHE A 392 -26.94 6.00 -4.98
CA PHE A 392 -26.24 5.46 -3.81
C PHE A 392 -25.47 6.55 -3.07
N VAL A 393 -24.71 7.39 -3.77
CA VAL A 393 -23.93 8.49 -3.17
C VAL A 393 -24.82 9.46 -2.40
N ARG A 394 -25.95 9.91 -3.00
CA ARG A 394 -26.89 10.83 -2.34
C ARG A 394 -27.43 10.24 -1.04
N ARG A 395 -27.94 8.99 -1.09
CA ARG A 395 -28.41 8.27 0.11
C ARG A 395 -27.31 8.06 1.14
N ALA A 396 -26.06 7.81 0.70
CA ALA A 396 -24.93 7.64 1.60
C ALA A 396 -24.54 8.94 2.31
N ALA A 397 -24.71 10.09 1.65
CA ALA A 397 -24.44 11.41 2.18
C ALA A 397 -25.59 12.00 3.02
N GLU A 398 -26.82 11.50 2.92
CA GLU A 398 -27.97 11.98 3.70
C GLU A 398 -27.95 11.55 5.18
N VAL A 399 -27.21 10.51 5.53
CA VAL A 399 -27.22 9.95 6.89
C VAL A 399 -26.34 10.76 7.86
N GLU A 400 -26.85 11.04 9.06
CA GLU A 400 -26.20 11.88 10.06
C GLU A 400 -24.85 11.33 10.60
N PRO A 401 -23.92 12.20 11.03
CA PRO A 401 -22.67 11.80 11.66
C PRO A 401 -22.96 11.19 13.04
N GLY A 402 -22.65 9.91 13.22
CA GLY A 402 -22.97 9.15 14.45
C GLY A 402 -23.47 7.73 14.15
N GLN A 403 -24.05 7.51 12.97
CA GLN A 403 -24.27 6.21 12.34
C GLN A 403 -24.23 6.38 10.82
N PRO A 404 -23.31 5.71 10.07
CA PRO A 404 -23.68 4.45 9.41
C PRO A 404 -22.50 3.46 9.22
N PRO A 405 -22.69 2.29 8.55
CA PRO A 405 -21.62 1.31 8.35
C PRO A 405 -20.42 1.86 7.56
N ARG A 406 -19.19 1.43 7.91
CA ARG A 406 -17.90 1.73 7.26
C ARG A 406 -17.94 1.85 5.73
N GLN A 407 -18.79 1.06 5.06
CA GLN A 407 -18.94 1.05 3.61
C GLN A 407 -19.47 2.36 3.00
N ARG A 408 -20.35 3.10 3.70
CA ARG A 408 -20.90 4.35 3.16
C ARG A 408 -19.84 5.43 3.10
N TRP A 409 -19.03 5.57 4.15
CA TRP A 409 -17.90 6.52 4.14
C TRP A 409 -16.86 6.15 3.10
N LEU A 410 -16.48 4.87 3.01
CA LEU A 410 -15.57 4.39 1.98
C LEU A 410 -16.08 4.69 0.57
N ALA A 411 -17.39 4.67 0.34
CA ALA A 411 -17.97 5.03 -0.94
C ALA A 411 -17.84 6.53 -1.25
N LEU A 412 -18.04 7.41 -0.27
CA LEU A 412 -17.84 8.85 -0.45
C LEU A 412 -16.36 9.17 -0.74
N GLU A 413 -15.45 8.56 0.02
CA GLU A 413 -14.00 8.66 -0.25
C GLU A 413 -13.66 8.20 -1.67
N LYS A 414 -14.17 7.03 -2.07
CA LYS A 414 -13.91 6.48 -3.40
C LYS A 414 -14.47 7.35 -4.51
N LEU A 415 -15.65 7.94 -4.34
CA LEU A 415 -16.20 8.90 -5.28
C LEU A 415 -15.25 10.07 -5.48
N LEU A 416 -14.79 10.70 -4.40
CA LEU A 416 -13.96 11.90 -4.47
C LEU A 416 -12.56 11.58 -5.03
N ASP A 417 -11.95 10.46 -4.63
CA ASP A 417 -10.67 10.01 -5.21
C ASP A 417 -10.80 9.77 -6.72
N LEU A 418 -11.86 9.07 -7.15
CA LEU A 418 -12.12 8.81 -8.56
C LEU A 418 -12.39 10.10 -9.33
N ARG A 419 -13.14 11.03 -8.74
CA ARG A 419 -13.40 12.35 -9.31
C ARG A 419 -12.10 13.08 -9.60
N VAL A 420 -11.24 13.26 -8.59
CA VAL A 420 -9.95 13.93 -8.73
C VAL A 420 -9.08 13.23 -9.78
N TRP A 421 -9.00 11.90 -9.74
CA TRP A 421 -8.18 11.14 -10.69
C TRP A 421 -8.67 11.28 -12.14
N LEU A 422 -9.99 11.27 -12.37
CA LEU A 422 -10.58 11.47 -13.69
C LEU A 422 -10.32 12.88 -14.22
N ASP A 423 -10.44 13.90 -13.37
CA ASP A 423 -10.19 15.30 -13.77
C ASP A 423 -8.73 15.54 -14.12
N HIS A 424 -7.82 14.99 -13.30
CA HIS A 424 -6.39 15.20 -13.44
C HIS A 424 -5.80 14.41 -14.61
N TYR A 425 -6.07 13.11 -14.70
CA TYR A 425 -5.44 12.23 -15.69
C TYR A 425 -6.27 12.03 -16.97
N ARG A 426 -7.56 12.38 -16.95
CA ARG A 426 -8.51 12.21 -18.07
C ARG A 426 -8.37 10.86 -18.79
N PRO A 427 -8.40 9.74 -18.06
CA PRO A 427 -8.11 8.43 -18.61
C PRO A 427 -9.23 7.98 -19.55
N ARG A 428 -8.86 7.30 -20.63
CA ARG A 428 -9.82 6.52 -21.41
C ARG A 428 -10.09 5.19 -20.69
N LEU A 429 -11.31 5.02 -20.20
CA LEU A 429 -11.73 3.80 -19.53
C LEU A 429 -11.98 2.69 -20.56
N VAL A 430 -11.22 1.60 -20.48
CA VAL A 430 -11.40 0.42 -21.33
C VAL A 430 -11.82 -0.75 -20.44
N LEU A 431 -13.06 -1.20 -20.60
CA LEU A 431 -13.51 -2.46 -19.99
C LEU A 431 -13.07 -3.61 -20.89
N ALA A 432 -11.87 -4.13 -20.65
CA ALA A 432 -11.46 -5.39 -21.27
C ALA A 432 -12.44 -6.48 -20.79
N ARG A 433 -13.23 -7.05 -21.70
CA ARG A 433 -13.92 -8.32 -21.45
C ARG A 433 -12.87 -9.27 -20.90
N ALA A 434 -13.17 -9.88 -19.75
CA ALA A 434 -12.25 -10.64 -18.92
C ALA A 434 -11.11 -11.21 -19.77
N LEU A 435 -9.89 -10.67 -19.58
CA LEU A 435 -8.70 -11.44 -19.91
C LEU A 435 -8.95 -12.79 -19.26
N ARG A 436 -9.22 -13.81 -20.08
CA ARG A 436 -9.05 -15.17 -19.61
C ARG A 436 -7.60 -15.17 -19.21
N TYR A 437 -7.32 -15.16 -17.91
CA TYR A 437 -6.03 -15.56 -17.37
C TYR A 437 -5.91 -17.07 -17.68
N GLY A 438 -5.82 -17.38 -18.97
CA GLY A 438 -5.65 -18.68 -19.54
C GLY A 438 -4.17 -18.80 -19.85
N ALA A 439 -3.48 -19.57 -19.02
CA ALA A 439 -2.28 -20.31 -19.36
C ALA A 439 -1.23 -19.57 -20.22
N SER A 440 -0.62 -18.51 -19.68
CA SER A 440 0.80 -18.15 -19.89
C SER A 440 1.10 -16.74 -19.35
N VAL A 441 1.01 -16.53 -18.04
CA VAL A 441 2.14 -15.84 -17.40
C VAL A 441 3.23 -16.92 -17.40
N PRO A 442 4.46 -16.67 -17.88
CA PRO A 442 5.50 -17.70 -17.86
C PRO A 442 5.66 -18.18 -16.43
N HIS A 443 5.07 -19.34 -16.16
CA HIS A 443 5.32 -20.08 -14.94
C HIS A 443 6.77 -20.52 -15.07
N CYS A 444 7.64 -19.98 -14.24
CA CYS A 444 8.91 -20.64 -13.94
C CYS A 444 8.61 -21.95 -13.21
N ARG A 445 8.12 -22.94 -13.95
CA ARG A 445 7.96 -24.33 -13.53
C ARG A 445 8.63 -25.23 -14.56
N THR A 446 9.97 -25.20 -14.60
CA THR A 446 10.82 -26.39 -14.77
C THR A 446 12.28 -26.00 -14.46
N PRO A 447 13.17 -26.97 -14.14
CA PRO A 447 14.61 -26.70 -14.02
C PRO A 447 15.17 -26.60 -15.45
N TRP A 448 15.25 -25.38 -15.99
CA TRP A 448 15.58 -25.18 -17.40
C TRP A 448 17.08 -25.06 -17.63
N SER A 449 17.56 -26.01 -18.44
CA SER A 449 18.72 -25.90 -19.30
C SER A 449 18.40 -25.09 -20.58
N SER A 450 19.47 -24.64 -21.24
CA SER A 450 19.68 -23.74 -22.40
C SER A 450 18.71 -23.70 -23.63
N PRO A 451 18.85 -22.70 -24.54
CA PRO A 451 17.74 -22.05 -25.24
C PRO A 451 17.52 -22.49 -26.70
N ALA A 452 16.28 -22.39 -27.20
CA ALA A 452 15.99 -22.18 -28.62
C ALA A 452 14.54 -21.72 -28.91
N ALA A 453 14.43 -20.93 -29.99
CA ALA A 453 13.27 -20.60 -30.84
C ALA A 453 12.27 -19.52 -30.38
N GLY A 454 12.27 -18.42 -31.15
CA GLY A 454 11.38 -17.28 -31.00
C GLY A 454 9.99 -17.48 -31.63
N GLY A 455 9.01 -16.83 -31.01
CA GLY A 455 7.67 -16.58 -31.55
C GLY A 455 7.18 -15.24 -31.01
N ARG A 456 6.67 -14.37 -31.89
CA ARG A 456 6.03 -13.10 -31.49
C ARG A 456 4.66 -13.40 -30.86
N PRO A 457 4.30 -12.83 -29.71
CA PRO A 457 2.95 -12.96 -29.17
C PRO A 457 1.96 -12.13 -30.00
N THR A 458 0.88 -12.76 -30.45
CA THR A 458 -0.27 -12.12 -31.09
C THR A 458 -1.12 -11.36 -30.07
N GLU A 459 -1.45 -10.10 -30.36
CA GLU A 459 -2.36 -9.28 -29.54
C GLU A 459 -3.78 -9.87 -29.51
N PRO A 460 -4.43 -9.97 -28.33
CA PRO A 460 -5.84 -10.34 -28.26
C PRO A 460 -6.74 -9.16 -28.69
N GLN A 461 -7.73 -9.45 -29.53
CA GLN A 461 -8.73 -8.50 -29.98
C GLN A 461 -9.57 -7.98 -28.80
N ALA A 462 -9.49 -6.67 -28.53
CA ALA A 462 -10.34 -5.97 -27.57
C ALA A 462 -11.62 -5.49 -28.26
N VAL A 463 -12.77 -5.69 -27.63
CA VAL A 463 -13.99 -4.94 -27.97
C VAL A 463 -13.98 -3.67 -27.14
N GLU A 464 -13.87 -2.51 -27.80
CA GLU A 464 -14.06 -1.21 -27.16
C GLU A 464 -15.53 -1.06 -26.77
N LEU A 465 -15.82 -1.01 -25.47
CA LEU A 465 -17.03 -0.37 -24.98
C LEU A 465 -16.72 1.12 -24.86
N ASP A 466 -17.05 1.89 -25.89
CA ASP A 466 -17.12 3.34 -25.76
C ASP A 466 -18.37 3.68 -24.92
N VAL A 467 -18.15 4.16 -23.70
CA VAL A 467 -19.22 4.47 -22.73
C VAL A 467 -20.02 5.72 -23.15
N ARG A 468 -19.79 6.27 -24.34
CA ARG A 468 -20.53 7.42 -24.90
C ARG A 468 -21.82 7.10 -25.65
N SER A 469 -22.33 5.86 -25.64
CA SER A 469 -23.54 5.53 -26.43
C SER A 469 -24.70 4.94 -25.60
N VAL A 470 -25.22 5.72 -24.64
CA VAL A 470 -26.61 5.55 -24.18
C VAL A 470 -27.24 6.94 -24.02
N HIS A 471 -27.63 7.56 -25.13
CA HIS A 471 -28.87 8.33 -25.25
C HIS A 471 -29.17 8.53 -26.74
N GLY A 472 -30.37 8.09 -27.13
CA GLY A 472 -30.77 7.98 -28.52
C GLY A 472 -31.07 9.33 -29.17
N LEU A 473 -30.65 9.45 -30.42
CA LEU A 473 -31.27 10.28 -31.45
C LEU A 473 -31.13 9.52 -32.77
N ARG A 474 -32.25 9.34 -33.49
CA ARG A 474 -32.34 8.65 -34.78
C ARG A 474 -31.50 9.38 -35.84
N PRO A 475 -30.79 8.68 -36.76
CA PRO A 475 -30.25 9.32 -37.94
C PRO A 475 -31.27 9.28 -39.08
N THR A 476 -31.64 10.45 -39.59
CA THR A 476 -32.24 10.61 -40.91
C THR A 476 -31.17 10.37 -41.97
N VAL A 477 -31.49 9.51 -42.93
CA VAL A 477 -30.64 9.20 -44.09
C VAL A 477 -30.74 10.32 -45.12
N THR A 478 -29.60 10.82 -45.58
CA THR A 478 -29.46 11.32 -46.96
C THR A 478 -28.03 11.11 -47.45
N ALA A 479 -27.93 10.40 -48.57
CA ALA A 479 -26.70 10.08 -49.29
C ALA A 479 -26.52 11.02 -50.49
N ALA A 480 -25.27 11.37 -50.80
CA ALA A 480 -24.67 11.73 -52.11
C ALA A 480 -23.43 12.61 -51.85
N ALA A 481 -22.30 12.58 -52.57
CA ALA A 481 -21.75 11.70 -53.60
C ALA A 481 -20.23 11.97 -53.73
N ARG A 482 -19.54 10.89 -54.13
CA ARG A 482 -18.22 10.66 -54.78
C ARG A 482 -17.25 11.79 -55.19
N SER A 483 -15.97 11.36 -55.15
CA SER A 483 -14.83 11.63 -56.08
C SER A 483 -13.96 12.85 -55.73
N THR A 484 -12.62 12.88 -55.84
CA THR A 484 -11.57 12.08 -56.53
C THR A 484 -10.21 12.33 -55.82
N SER A 485 -9.30 11.35 -55.89
CA SER A 485 -7.83 11.48 -55.64
C SER A 485 -7.11 11.83 -56.98
N PRO A 486 -5.76 11.89 -57.17
CA PRO A 486 -4.62 11.75 -56.24
C PRO A 486 -3.36 12.64 -56.53
N ARG A 487 -2.27 12.37 -55.76
CA ARG A 487 -0.81 12.45 -56.08
C ARG A 487 -0.04 13.77 -55.92
N GLY A 488 1.12 13.64 -55.26
CA GLY A 488 2.27 14.53 -55.41
C GLY A 488 3.35 14.36 -54.34
N ARG A 489 4.21 13.34 -54.46
CA ARG A 489 5.51 13.26 -53.75
C ARG A 489 6.51 14.15 -54.48
N GLN A 490 7.34 14.92 -53.76
CA GLN A 490 8.77 15.10 -54.08
C GLN A 490 9.53 15.70 -52.88
N ALA A 491 10.73 15.17 -52.66
CA ALA A 491 11.68 15.50 -51.62
C ALA A 491 12.77 16.48 -52.15
N PRO A 492 13.66 17.02 -51.30
CA PRO A 492 14.31 18.34 -51.44
C PRO A 492 15.72 18.29 -52.05
N PRO A 493 16.39 19.45 -52.22
CA PRO A 493 17.77 19.59 -51.74
C PRO A 493 18.08 21.06 -51.24
N PRO A 494 19.34 21.51 -51.05
CA PRO A 494 20.03 21.45 -49.75
C PRO A 494 20.66 22.80 -49.31
N GLY A 495 21.14 22.86 -48.07
CA GLY A 495 22.43 23.49 -47.76
C GLY A 495 22.46 24.83 -47.02
N SER A 496 23.19 24.77 -45.90
CA SER A 496 24.23 25.72 -45.43
C SER A 496 23.94 26.66 -44.24
N ALA A 497 24.85 26.52 -43.27
CA ALA A 497 25.41 27.51 -42.33
C ALA A 497 24.51 28.03 -41.19
N CYS A 498 24.99 28.46 -40.02
CA CYS A 498 26.15 28.23 -39.15
C CYS A 498 25.98 29.27 -38.02
N GLN A 499 26.22 28.89 -36.75
CA GLN A 499 26.47 29.78 -35.57
C GLN A 499 25.30 30.70 -35.12
N ARG A 500 24.95 30.84 -33.84
CA ARG A 500 25.68 30.75 -32.56
C ARG A 500 24.86 30.06 -31.48
#